data_AF-A0A934IVM5-F1
#
_entry.id   AF-A0A934IVM5-F1
#
_cell.length_a   1.000
_cell.length_b   1.000
_cell.length_c   1.000
_cell.angle_alpha   90.00
_cell.angle_beta   90.00
_cell.angle_gamma   90.00
#
_symmetry.space_group_name_H-M   'P 1'
#
loop_
_entity.id
_entity.type
_entity.pdbx_description
1 polymer ?
#
loop_
_entity_poly.entity_id
_entity_poly.type
_entity_poly.pdbx_seq_one_letter_code
_entity_poly.pdbx_strand_id
1 'polypeptide(L)'
;MAMDVVINLLIFVHIVAFVAGGSNSVVGPVIGSRMATATPELRAGYFGVTTALGQVGKAAMATLLITGPLILFLKYGGLDGASVWFWAKMALVVVMLTSIIYGGIQSKKSFAGDVAAGQRAGLAHRVTGLAFLGVLLTAVLAFN
;
A
#
# COMPACT_ATOMS: atom_id res chain seq x y z
N MET A 1 -2.05 -20.52 -24.90
CA MET A 1 -3.10 -21.00 -23.96
C MET A 1 -2.59 -21.14 -22.52
N ALA A 2 -1.67 -22.04 -22.19
CA ALA A 2 -1.22 -22.19 -20.79
C ALA A 2 -0.50 -20.95 -20.23
N MET A 3 0.39 -20.33 -21.02
CA MET A 3 1.11 -19.11 -20.63
C MET A 3 0.17 -17.93 -20.39
N ASP A 4 -0.84 -17.76 -21.26
CA ASP A 4 -1.82 -16.66 -21.14
C ASP A 4 -2.62 -16.76 -19.84
N VAL A 5 -3.00 -17.99 -19.44
CA VAL A 5 -3.68 -18.25 -18.17
C VAL A 5 -2.78 -17.88 -16.99
N VAL A 6 -1.50 -18.23 -17.02
CA VAL A 6 -0.53 -17.86 -15.96
C VAL A 6 -0.40 -16.34 -15.83
N ILE A 7 -0.26 -15.63 -16.96
CA ILE A 7 -0.16 -14.16 -16.97
C ILE A 7 -1.44 -13.53 -16.40
N ASN A 8 -2.61 -14.03 -16.79
CA ASN A 8 -3.89 -13.52 -16.30
C ASN A 8 -4.08 -13.76 -14.79
N LEU A 9 -3.68 -14.94 -14.28
CA LEU A 9 -3.68 -15.21 -12.84
C LEU A 9 -2.71 -14.31 -12.09
N LEU A 10 -1.53 -14.05 -12.66
CA LEU A 10 -0.55 -13.15 -12.08
C LEU A 10 -1.08 -11.72 -11.98
N ILE A 11 -1.74 -11.22 -13.04
CA ILE A 11 -2.42 -9.92 -13.04
C ILE A 11 -3.55 -9.89 -12.01
N PHE A 12 -4.37 -10.94 -11.94
CA PHE A 12 -5.43 -11.04 -10.93
C PHE A 12 -4.88 -10.93 -9.51
N VAL A 13 -3.84 -11.71 -9.19
CA VAL A 13 -3.17 -11.66 -7.88
C VAL A 13 -2.57 -10.28 -7.62
N HIS A 14 -1.98 -9.63 -8.63
CA HIS A 14 -1.46 -8.27 -8.51
C HIS A 14 -2.56 -7.27 -8.15
N ILE A 15 -3.71 -7.32 -8.83
CA ILE A 15 -4.84 -6.44 -8.56
C ILE A 15 -5.43 -6.70 -7.16
N VAL A 16 -5.60 -7.96 -6.76
CA VAL A 16 -6.07 -8.32 -5.41
C VAL A 16 -5.12 -7.78 -4.34
N ALA A 17 -3.81 -7.97 -4.52
CA ALA A 17 -2.80 -7.42 -3.62
C ALA A 17 -2.84 -5.88 -3.60
N PHE A 18 -3.08 -5.26 -4.75
CA PHE A 18 -3.20 -3.80 -4.86
C PHE A 18 -4.38 -3.28 -4.05
N VAL A 19 -5.56 -3.91 -4.16
CA VAL A 19 -6.76 -3.55 -3.40
C VAL A 19 -6.54 -3.79 -1.90
N ALA A 20 -6.02 -4.96 -1.52
CA ALA A 20 -5.77 -5.30 -0.12
C ALA A 20 -4.71 -4.38 0.54
N GLY A 21 -3.67 -4.01 -0.20
CA GLY A 21 -2.69 -3.03 0.26
C GLY A 21 -3.28 -1.63 0.37
N GLY A 22 -4.03 -1.20 -0.66
CA GLY A 22 -4.66 0.12 -0.72
C GLY A 22 -5.73 0.35 0.35
N SER A 23 -6.50 -0.68 0.73
CA SER A 23 -7.53 -0.55 1.77
C SER A 23 -6.95 -0.08 3.10
N ASN A 24 -5.70 -0.44 3.42
CA ASN A 24 -5.04 0.02 4.65
C ASN A 24 -4.84 1.54 4.69
N SER A 25 -4.66 2.19 3.54
CA SER A 25 -4.52 3.64 3.44
C SER A 25 -5.82 4.38 3.75
N VAL A 26 -6.97 3.70 3.63
CA VAL A 26 -8.29 4.24 3.97
C VAL A 26 -8.69 3.87 5.40
N VAL A 27 -8.53 2.61 5.78
CA VAL A 27 -8.98 2.08 7.09
C VAL A 27 -8.12 2.58 8.24
N GLY A 28 -6.80 2.71 8.05
CA GLY A 28 -5.87 3.16 9.09
C GLY A 28 -6.25 4.50 9.72
N PRO A 29 -6.46 5.58 8.93
CA PRO A 29 -6.92 6.87 9.43
C PRO A 29 -8.27 6.81 10.15
N VAL A 30 -9.20 5.97 9.69
CA VAL A 30 -10.52 5.81 10.33
C VAL A 30 -10.39 5.15 11.70
N ILE A 31 -9.57 4.12 11.83
CA ILE A 31 -9.31 3.49 13.14
C ILE A 31 -8.54 4.46 14.05
N GLY A 32 -7.53 5.14 13.51
CA GLY A 32 -6.73 6.11 14.26
C GLY A 32 -7.56 7.24 14.87
N SER A 33 -8.54 7.79 14.12
CA SER A 33 -9.42 8.85 14.63
C SER A 33 -10.35 8.37 15.75
N ARG A 34 -10.77 7.10 15.73
CA ARG A 34 -11.61 6.51 16.78
C ARG A 34 -10.82 6.07 18.00
N MET A 35 -9.53 5.76 17.88
CA MET A 35 -8.68 5.38 19.02
C MET A 35 -8.49 6.50 20.04
N ALA A 36 -8.58 7.77 19.64
CA ALA A 36 -8.42 8.91 20.55
C ALA A 36 -9.52 8.95 21.62
N THR A 37 -10.76 8.59 21.27
CA THR A 37 -11.94 8.65 22.14
C THR A 37 -12.42 7.28 22.62
N ALA A 38 -11.74 6.20 22.24
CA ALA A 38 -12.12 4.83 22.59
C ALA A 38 -11.97 4.55 24.09
N THR A 39 -12.87 3.72 24.64
CA THR A 39 -12.67 3.08 25.95
C THR A 39 -11.44 2.17 25.92
N PRO A 40 -10.87 1.80 27.07
CA PRO A 40 -9.73 0.87 27.13
C PRO A 40 -9.98 -0.44 26.37
N GLU A 41 -11.18 -1.01 26.49
CA GLU A 41 -11.57 -2.28 25.83
C GLU A 41 -11.63 -2.13 24.31
N LEU A 42 -12.26 -1.07 23.80
CA LEU A 42 -12.33 -0.79 22.36
C LEU A 42 -10.94 -0.52 21.77
N ARG A 43 -10.08 0.15 22.54
CA ARG A 43 -8.70 0.45 22.11
C ARG A 43 -7.90 -0.83 21.90
N ALA A 44 -8.04 -1.84 22.77
CA ALA A 44 -7.44 -3.16 22.60
C ALA A 44 -7.92 -3.86 21.30
N GLY A 45 -9.23 -3.79 21.01
CA GLY A 45 -9.79 -4.32 19.76
C GLY A 45 -9.23 -3.62 18.52
N TYR A 46 -9.15 -2.29 18.52
CA TYR A 46 -8.56 -1.51 17.43
C TYR A 46 -7.08 -1.84 17.21
N PHE A 47 -6.32 -2.06 18.27
CA PHE A 47 -4.93 -2.52 18.16
C PHE A 47 -4.82 -3.87 17.43
N GLY A 48 -5.67 -4.84 17.77
CA GLY A 48 -5.72 -6.12 17.08
C GLY A 48 -5.98 -5.97 15.57
N VAL A 49 -6.97 -5.16 15.21
CA VAL A 49 -7.31 -4.88 13.80
C VAL A 49 -6.16 -4.19 13.06
N THR A 50 -5.58 -3.13 13.63
CA THR A 50 -4.46 -2.42 12.99
C THR A 50 -3.23 -3.31 12.80
N THR A 51 -2.98 -4.23 13.72
CA THR A 51 -1.88 -5.20 13.61
C THR A 51 -2.15 -6.19 12.48
N ALA A 52 -3.35 -6.76 12.41
CA ALA A 52 -3.75 -7.68 11.35
C ALA A 52 -3.69 -7.02 9.97
N LEU A 53 -4.25 -5.81 9.84
CA LEU A 53 -4.17 -5.01 8.62
C LEU A 53 -2.72 -4.72 8.26
N GLY A 54 -1.87 -4.40 9.24
CA GLY A 54 -0.44 -4.21 9.03
C GLY A 54 0.25 -5.44 8.42
N GLN A 55 -0.13 -6.66 8.81
CA GLN A 55 0.42 -7.88 8.21
C GLN A 55 -0.11 -8.13 6.80
N VAL A 56 -1.42 -7.95 6.58
CA VAL A 56 -2.03 -8.03 5.25
C VAL A 56 -1.36 -7.03 4.30
N GLY A 57 -1.10 -5.80 4.75
CA GLY A 57 -0.44 -4.77 3.97
C GLY A 57 0.99 -5.15 3.57
N LYS A 58 1.76 -5.79 4.47
CA LYS A 58 3.12 -6.28 4.15
C LYS A 58 3.07 -7.42 3.13
N ALA A 59 2.16 -8.37 3.32
CA ALA A 59 1.99 -9.48 2.38
C ALA A 59 1.58 -8.96 1.00
N ALA A 60 0.57 -8.10 0.95
CA ALA A 60 0.13 -7.41 -0.26
C ALA A 60 1.29 -6.66 -0.95
N MET A 61 2.10 -5.91 -0.19
CA MET A 61 3.24 -5.19 -0.75
C MET A 61 4.30 -6.13 -1.34
N ALA A 62 4.65 -7.21 -0.62
CA ALA A 62 5.57 -8.21 -1.13
C ALA A 62 5.03 -8.85 -2.43
N THR A 63 3.74 -9.19 -2.46
CA THR A 63 3.07 -9.69 -3.65
C THR A 63 3.15 -8.70 -4.80
N LEU A 64 2.89 -7.41 -4.58
CA LEU A 64 2.98 -6.37 -5.63
C LEU A 64 4.39 -6.22 -6.19
N LEU A 65 5.39 -6.19 -5.32
CA LEU A 65 6.80 -6.06 -5.70
C LEU A 65 7.33 -7.26 -6.49
N ILE A 66 6.75 -8.44 -6.31
CA ILE A 66 7.09 -9.65 -7.07
C ILE A 66 6.29 -9.71 -8.37
N THR A 67 4.97 -9.58 -8.28
CA THR A 67 4.07 -9.75 -9.43
C THR A 67 4.20 -8.63 -10.44
N GLY A 68 4.48 -7.38 -10.03
CA GLY A 68 4.65 -6.25 -10.94
C GLY A 68 5.78 -6.45 -11.96
N PRO A 69 7.02 -6.72 -11.52
CA PRO A 69 8.13 -7.06 -12.42
C PRO A 69 7.84 -8.31 -13.25
N LEU A 70 7.27 -9.37 -12.67
CA LEU A 70 6.95 -10.57 -13.43
C LEU A 70 5.97 -10.29 -14.57
N ILE A 71 4.91 -9.49 -14.34
CA ILE A 71 3.97 -9.07 -15.39
C ILE A 71 4.72 -8.25 -16.45
N LEU A 72 5.59 -7.32 -16.02
CA LEU A 72 6.37 -6.49 -16.93
C LEU A 72 7.21 -7.33 -17.89
N PHE A 73 7.96 -8.31 -17.39
CA PHE A 73 8.82 -9.15 -18.22
C PHE A 73 8.02 -10.16 -19.06
N LEU A 74 7.00 -10.80 -18.49
CA LEU A 74 6.27 -11.88 -19.16
C LEU A 74 5.22 -11.38 -20.16
N LYS A 75 4.60 -10.22 -19.91
CA LYS A 75 3.56 -9.65 -20.77
C LYS A 75 4.07 -8.55 -21.69
N TYR A 76 4.97 -7.69 -21.20
CA TYR A 76 5.41 -6.50 -21.92
C TYR A 76 6.84 -6.59 -22.46
N GLY A 77 7.54 -7.73 -22.27
CA GLY A 77 8.88 -7.93 -22.79
C GLY A 77 9.99 -7.19 -22.02
N GLY A 78 9.68 -6.66 -20.84
CA GLY A 78 10.64 -5.95 -19.98
C GLY A 78 10.41 -4.44 -19.94
N LEU A 79 11.50 -3.67 -19.80
CA LEU A 79 11.46 -2.20 -19.66
C LEU A 79 11.56 -1.47 -20.99
N ASP A 80 11.84 -2.18 -22.09
CA ASP A 80 11.96 -1.59 -23.41
C ASP A 80 10.59 -1.09 -23.87
N GLY A 81 10.46 0.23 -24.03
CA GLY A 81 9.18 0.88 -24.33
C GLY A 81 8.38 1.32 -23.10
N ALA A 82 8.96 1.27 -21.88
CA ALA A 82 8.32 1.81 -20.69
C ALA A 82 7.97 3.30 -20.85
N SER A 83 6.67 3.61 -20.76
CA SER A 83 6.17 4.97 -20.92
C SER A 83 6.61 5.90 -19.77
N VAL A 84 6.55 7.22 -20.00
CA VAL A 84 6.79 8.21 -18.92
C VAL A 84 5.84 7.98 -17.72
N TRP A 85 4.62 7.52 -17.98
CA TRP A 85 3.63 7.19 -16.96
C TRP A 85 4.03 5.97 -16.12
N PHE A 86 4.70 4.98 -16.73
CA PHE A 86 5.27 3.86 -15.99
C PHE A 86 6.30 4.36 -14.98
N TRP A 87 7.21 5.25 -15.39
CA TRP A 87 8.22 5.80 -14.48
C TRP A 87 7.61 6.69 -13.40
N ALA A 88 6.62 7.51 -13.74
CA ALA A 88 5.86 8.30 -12.76
C ALA A 88 5.19 7.40 -11.71
N LYS A 89 4.56 6.30 -12.15
CA LYS A 89 4.01 5.27 -11.26
C LYS A 89 5.08 4.69 -10.34
N MET A 90 6.25 4.34 -10.86
CA MET A 90 7.34 3.77 -10.06
C MET A 90 7.87 4.76 -9.01
N ALA A 91 7.99 6.05 -9.35
CA ALA A 91 8.35 7.08 -8.39
C ALA A 91 7.31 7.19 -7.25
N LEU A 92 6.02 7.15 -7.58
CA LEU A 92 4.94 7.15 -6.59
C LEU A 92 4.94 5.89 -5.71
N VAL A 93 5.27 4.72 -6.27
CA VAL A 93 5.46 3.49 -5.48
C VAL A 93 6.58 3.66 -4.45
N VAL A 94 7.70 4.30 -4.82
CA VAL A 94 8.79 4.61 -3.87
C VAL A 94 8.31 5.56 -2.76
N VAL A 95 7.59 6.63 -3.10
CA VAL A 95 6.98 7.54 -2.12
C VAL A 95 6.01 6.79 -1.18
N MET A 96 5.21 5.87 -1.73
CA MET A 96 4.27 5.08 -0.96
C MET A 96 5.00 4.14 0.02
N LEU A 97 6.02 3.42 -0.45
CA LEU A 97 6.83 2.52 0.38
C LEU A 97 7.52 3.25 1.53
N THR A 98 8.20 4.35 1.23
CA THR A 98 8.88 5.17 2.24
C THR A 98 7.89 5.73 3.27
N SER A 99 6.71 6.19 2.83
CA SER A 99 5.65 6.68 3.71
C SER A 99 5.07 5.58 4.60
N ILE A 100 4.86 4.36 4.07
CA ILE A 100 4.37 3.20 4.85
C ILE A 100 5.38 2.82 5.94
N ILE A 101 6.66 2.73 5.59
CA ILE A 101 7.73 2.38 6.53
C ILE A 101 7.82 3.45 7.63
N TYR A 102 7.91 4.72 7.23
CA TYR A 102 7.98 5.84 8.17
C TYR A 102 6.74 5.90 9.07
N GLY A 103 5.55 5.81 8.49
CA GLY A 103 4.28 5.78 9.23
C GLY A 103 4.21 4.63 10.23
N GLY A 104 4.63 3.43 9.83
CA GLY A 104 4.69 2.28 10.74
C GLY A 104 5.64 2.48 11.92
N ILE A 105 6.80 3.10 11.70
CA ILE A 105 7.75 3.45 12.78
C ILE A 105 7.13 4.48 13.73
N GLN A 106 6.50 5.53 13.21
CA GLN A 106 5.89 6.58 14.03
C GLN A 106 4.65 6.07 14.78
N SER A 107 3.83 5.21 14.18
CA SER A 107 2.68 4.58 14.85
C SER A 107 3.13 3.76 16.06
N LYS A 108 4.22 2.97 15.93
CA LYS A 108 4.80 2.26 17.08
C LYS A 108 5.23 3.19 18.21
N LYS A 109 5.87 4.32 17.88
CA LYS A 109 6.26 5.34 18.87
C LYS A 109 5.04 6.01 19.51
N SER A 110 4.00 6.28 18.72
CA SER A 110 2.74 6.84 19.22
C SER A 110 2.07 5.91 20.23
N PHE A 111 2.12 4.59 20.00
CA PHE A 111 1.62 3.61 20.96
C PHE A 111 2.44 3.54 22.25
N ALA A 112 3.70 3.97 22.23
CA ALA A 112 4.53 4.14 23.42
C ALA A 112 4.30 5.49 24.13
N GLY A 113 3.32 6.30 23.68
CA GLY A 113 2.95 7.58 24.31
C GLY A 113 3.49 8.84 23.62
N ASP A 114 4.22 8.73 22.51
CA ASP A 114 4.71 9.89 21.77
C ASP A 114 3.60 10.54 20.92
N VAL A 115 3.04 11.64 21.43
CA VAL A 115 1.96 12.39 20.78
C VAL A 115 2.41 12.98 19.44
N ALA A 116 3.66 13.45 19.32
CA ALA A 116 4.17 14.02 18.08
C ALA A 116 4.35 12.94 17.00
N ALA A 117 4.73 11.72 17.40
CA ALA A 117 4.78 10.57 16.50
C ALA A 117 3.38 10.21 15.96
N GLY A 118 2.33 10.38 16.75
CA GLY A 118 0.94 10.16 16.27
C GLY A 118 0.56 11.08 15.11
N GLN A 119 0.93 12.36 15.19
CA GLN A 119 0.69 13.33 14.11
C GLN A 119 1.50 12.99 12.85
N ARG A 120 2.77 12.62 13.01
CA ARG A 120 3.64 12.20 11.90
C ARG A 120 3.13 10.93 11.21
N ALA A 121 2.67 9.96 11.98
CA ALA A 121 2.02 8.75 11.45
C ALA A 121 0.78 9.10 10.63
N GLY A 122 -0.08 10.00 11.15
CA GLY A 122 -1.26 10.49 10.44
C GLY A 122 -0.91 11.15 9.10
N LEU A 123 0.11 12.00 9.06
CA LEU A 123 0.59 12.61 7.82
C LEU A 123 1.10 11.54 6.83
N ALA A 124 1.91 10.60 7.31
CA ALA A 124 2.44 9.52 6.49
C ALA A 124 1.34 8.66 5.85
N HIS A 125 0.26 8.37 6.59
CA HIS A 125 -0.89 7.65 6.06
C HIS A 125 -1.63 8.46 4.98
N ARG A 126 -1.77 9.78 5.13
CA ARG A 126 -2.37 10.65 4.09
C ARG A 126 -1.51 10.68 2.82
N VAL A 127 -0.20 10.85 2.97
CA VAL A 127 0.74 10.82 1.83
C VAL A 127 0.68 9.47 1.13
N THR A 128 0.62 8.37 1.88
CA THR A 128 0.44 7.01 1.33
C THR A 128 -0.85 6.92 0.51
N GLY A 129 -1.97 7.43 1.03
CA GLY A 129 -3.26 7.44 0.31
C GLY A 129 -3.23 8.26 -0.98
N LEU A 130 -2.62 9.45 -0.96
CA LEU A 130 -2.45 10.27 -2.16
C LEU A 130 -1.53 9.61 -3.19
N ALA A 131 -0.41 9.04 -2.73
CA ALA A 131 0.51 8.31 -3.60
C ALA A 131 -0.18 7.10 -4.24
N PHE A 132 -0.99 6.36 -3.47
CA PHE A 132 -1.79 5.24 -3.96
C PHE A 132 -2.76 5.65 -5.09
N LEU A 133 -3.48 6.75 -4.92
CA LEU A 133 -4.36 7.29 -5.99
C LEU A 133 -3.56 7.70 -7.24
N GLY A 134 -2.39 8.31 -7.04
CA GLY A 134 -1.50 8.63 -8.14
C GLY A 134 -0.98 7.37 -8.87
N VAL A 135 -0.64 6.31 -8.13
CA VAL A 135 -0.22 5.01 -8.69
C VAL A 135 -1.34 4.43 -9.56
N LEU A 136 -2.60 4.49 -9.10
CA LEU A 136 -3.76 4.04 -9.89
C LEU A 136 -3.87 4.81 -11.20
N LEU A 137 -3.89 6.14 -11.12
CA LEU A 137 -4.03 7.00 -12.30
C LEU A 137 -2.90 6.75 -13.31
N THR A 138 -1.66 6.76 -12.84
CA THR A 138 -0.48 6.55 -13.70
C THR A 138 -0.39 5.13 -14.23
N ALA A 139 -0.89 4.12 -13.50
CA ALA A 139 -0.98 2.75 -14.00
C ALA A 139 -1.97 2.62 -15.17
N VAL A 140 -3.14 3.27 -15.08
CA VAL A 140 -4.11 3.31 -16.19
C VAL A 140 -3.47 3.95 -17.42
N LEU A 141 -2.82 5.10 -17.26
CA LEU A 141 -2.16 5.80 -18.37
C LEU A 141 -0.96 5.04 -18.96
N ALA A 142 -0.28 4.23 -18.14
CA ALA A 142 0.89 3.48 -18.58
C ALA A 142 0.56 2.22 -19.39
N PHE A 143 -0.64 1.67 -19.23
CA PHE A 143 -1.04 0.36 -19.79
C PHE A 143 -2.38 0.37 -20.53
N ASN A 144 -2.85 1.55 -20.94
CA ASN A 144 -3.98 1.71 -21.86
C ASN A 144 -3.57 1.56 -23.33
#